data_AF-A0A1Q2D1H0-F1
#
_entry.id   AF-A0A1Q2D1H0-F1
#
_cell.length_a   1.000
_cell.length_b   1.000
_cell.length_c   1.000
_cell.angle_alpha   90.00
_cell.angle_beta   90.00
_cell.angle_gamma   90.00
#
_symmetry.space_group_name_H-M   'P 1'
#
loop_
_entity.id
_entity.type
_entity.pdbx_description
1 polymer ?
#
loop_
_entity_poly.entity_id
_entity_poly.type
_entity_poly.pdbx_seq_one_letter_code
_entity_poly.pdbx_strand_id
1 'polypeptide(L)'
;MILLIAQSLSTAGPGELTRLLRLLDVDGRTRQIRVPAHMVMSVDEEVPERTRPDVVGLLCTPVAQRFDSAWNRINEVDLPVKDEADCYIRHSAYRDQLVFAPPTQHSDLSVAARQALALVTFRRWRSAVGLQMEELDSLEDHLWEYLTVTSETFRSWFERDPFTRRWPDSLQSRLREAVTACHLRYPAVVEGIDALISITYGGLFGGIESDWSLHDLNRVFALTSSQVRAPSADLFVHSLWIDKDWGRHDPALVARWRAIPG
;
A
#
# COMPACT_ATOMS: atom_id res chain seq x y z
N MET A 1 -5.73 3.81 -7.06
CA MET A 1 -5.23 4.44 -8.29
C MET A 1 -4.11 5.39 -7.89
N ILE A 2 -2.89 5.17 -8.41
CA ILE A 2 -1.72 5.97 -8.01
C ILE A 2 -1.55 7.12 -9.00
N LEU A 3 -1.39 8.32 -8.46
CA LEU A 3 -1.04 9.52 -9.19
C LEU A 3 0.39 9.92 -8.83
N LEU A 4 1.28 9.98 -9.82
CA LEU A 4 2.56 10.65 -9.68
C LEU A 4 2.33 12.16 -9.77
N ILE A 5 2.77 12.91 -8.75
CA ILE A 5 2.72 14.37 -8.77
C ILE A 5 3.64 14.87 -9.89
N ALA A 6 3.08 15.66 -10.78
CA ALA A 6 3.77 16.24 -11.91
C ALA A 6 3.47 17.74 -12.02
N GLN A 7 4.41 18.49 -12.59
CA GLN A 7 4.16 19.87 -13.00
C GLN A 7 3.73 19.86 -14.47
N SER A 8 2.53 20.36 -14.76
CA SER A 8 2.08 20.61 -16.12
C SER A 8 2.86 21.78 -16.72
N LEU A 9 3.41 21.58 -17.91
CA LEU A 9 4.13 22.61 -18.67
C LEU A 9 3.28 23.21 -19.80
N SER A 10 2.05 22.73 -19.95
CA SER A 10 1.11 23.14 -20.99
C SER A 10 -0.26 23.41 -20.37
N THR A 11 -0.88 24.54 -20.72
CA THR A 11 -2.29 24.77 -20.43
C THR A 11 -3.13 23.99 -21.43
N ALA A 12 -4.15 23.32 -20.90
CA ALA A 12 -5.06 22.50 -21.65
C ALA A 12 -5.91 23.29 -22.65
N GLY A 13 -5.62 23.21 -23.94
CA GLY A 13 -6.57 23.64 -24.97
C GLY A 13 -7.75 22.66 -25.10
N PRO A 14 -8.99 23.12 -25.40
CA PRO A 14 -10.07 22.23 -25.79
C PRO A 14 -9.63 21.38 -27.01
N GLY A 15 -9.65 20.04 -26.88
CA GLY A 15 -9.27 19.10 -27.95
C GLY A 15 -7.82 18.61 -27.91
N GLU A 16 -7.00 19.01 -26.94
CA GLU A 16 -5.66 18.45 -26.79
C GLU A 16 -5.69 16.98 -26.31
N LEU A 17 -5.16 16.08 -27.13
CA LEU A 17 -5.06 14.65 -26.83
C LEU A 17 -3.94 14.33 -25.83
N THR A 18 -2.99 15.25 -25.61
CA THR A 18 -1.82 15.03 -24.76
C THR A 18 -1.39 16.24 -23.97
N ARG A 19 -0.75 15.99 -22.82
CA ARG A 19 -0.13 17.00 -21.94
C ARG A 19 1.38 16.83 -21.89
N LEU A 20 2.11 17.94 -21.80
CA LEU A 20 3.54 17.93 -21.48
C LEU A 20 3.71 18.12 -19.98
N LEU A 21 4.31 17.13 -19.33
CA LEU A 21 4.53 17.12 -17.89
C LEU A 21 6.03 17.13 -17.57
N ARG A 22 6.36 17.72 -16.42
CA ARG A 22 7.68 17.68 -15.80
C ARG A 22 7.61 16.84 -14.52
N LEU A 23 8.54 15.90 -14.39
CA LEU A 23 8.69 14.99 -13.27
C LEU A 23 10.08 15.14 -12.66
N LEU A 24 10.19 14.87 -11.36
CA LEU A 24 11.45 14.77 -10.63
C LEU A 24 11.61 13.31 -10.17
N ASP A 25 12.70 12.64 -10.53
CA ASP A 25 12.96 11.29 -10.00
C ASP A 25 13.74 11.35 -8.67
N VAL A 26 13.89 10.18 -8.03
CA VAL A 26 14.59 10.04 -6.72
C VAL A 26 16.06 10.46 -6.74
N ASP A 27 16.72 10.47 -7.90
CA ASP A 27 18.10 10.93 -8.07
C ASP A 27 18.17 12.47 -8.29
N GLY A 28 17.03 13.18 -8.15
CA GLY A 28 16.93 14.61 -8.37
C GLY A 28 16.93 15.01 -9.85
N ARG A 29 16.77 14.05 -10.77
CA ARG A 29 16.77 14.32 -12.21
C ARG A 29 15.40 14.77 -12.68
N THR A 30 15.36 15.88 -13.40
CA THR A 30 14.13 16.37 -14.03
C THR A 30 13.91 15.70 -15.38
N ARG A 31 12.73 15.14 -15.61
CA ARG A 31 12.31 14.57 -16.89
C ARG A 31 11.09 15.30 -17.43
N GLN A 32 11.05 15.47 -18.75
CA GLN A 32 9.85 15.95 -19.44
C GLN A 32 9.24 14.78 -20.21
N ILE A 33 7.95 14.56 -20.02
CA ILE A 33 7.23 13.47 -20.69
C ILE A 33 5.94 14.01 -21.30
N ARG A 34 5.55 13.41 -22.43
CA ARG A 34 4.28 13.71 -23.08
C ARG A 34 3.35 12.52 -22.87
N VAL A 35 2.19 12.77 -22.28
CA VAL A 35 1.23 11.74 -21.86
C VAL A 35 -0.16 12.02 -22.44
N PRO A 36 -1.03 11.01 -22.61
CA PRO A 36 -2.42 11.22 -22.95
C PRO A 36 -3.13 12.13 -21.94
N ALA A 37 -3.92 13.10 -22.42
CA ALA A 37 -4.56 14.09 -21.54
C ALA A 37 -5.56 13.45 -20.56
N HIS A 38 -6.18 12.32 -20.92
CA HIS A 38 -7.07 11.56 -20.05
C HIS A 38 -6.35 10.82 -18.91
N MET A 39 -5.01 10.69 -19.00
CA MET A 39 -4.18 10.12 -17.92
C MET A 39 -3.80 11.16 -16.86
N VAL A 40 -4.18 12.43 -17.08
CA VAL A 40 -3.86 13.54 -16.19
C VAL A 40 -5.10 13.93 -15.40
N MET A 41 -4.98 13.93 -14.09
CA MET A 41 -6.06 14.22 -13.15
C MET A 41 -5.71 15.47 -12.32
N SER A 42 -6.75 16.17 -11.85
CA SER A 42 -6.57 17.17 -10.81
C SER A 42 -6.12 16.48 -9.53
N VAL A 43 -5.17 17.09 -8.82
CA VAL A 43 -4.84 16.71 -7.44
C VAL A 43 -5.58 17.70 -6.56
N ASP A 44 -6.35 17.22 -5.58
CA ASP A 44 -7.06 18.10 -4.64
C ASP A 44 -6.07 19.00 -3.85
N GLU A 45 -6.59 20.09 -3.29
CA GLU A 45 -5.90 21.31 -2.79
C GLU A 45 -4.77 21.15 -1.73
N GLU A 46 -4.33 19.93 -1.41
CA GLU A 46 -3.34 19.64 -0.36
C GLU A 46 -1.91 19.45 -0.88
N VAL A 47 -1.62 19.98 -2.06
CA VAL A 47 -0.23 20.19 -2.49
C VAL A 47 0.30 21.42 -1.73
N PRO A 48 1.47 21.36 -1.06
CA PRO A 48 2.01 22.49 -0.29
C PRO A 48 1.96 23.80 -1.08
N GLU A 49 1.56 24.93 -0.46
CA GLU A 49 1.33 26.22 -1.15
C GLU A 49 2.50 26.73 -2.02
N ARG A 50 3.72 26.23 -1.80
CA ARG A 50 4.90 26.50 -2.63
C ARG A 50 4.81 25.91 -4.05
N THR A 51 3.70 25.25 -4.38
CA THR A 51 3.48 24.46 -5.61
C THR A 51 2.19 24.86 -6.36
N ARG A 52 1.76 26.13 -6.31
CA ARG A 52 0.74 26.70 -7.23
C ARG A 52 1.41 27.30 -8.47
N PRO A 53 0.76 27.45 -9.65
CA PRO A 53 -0.30 26.67 -10.30
C PRO A 53 0.32 25.54 -11.15
N ASP A 54 -0.50 24.71 -11.82
CA ASP A 54 -0.08 23.65 -12.76
C ASP A 54 0.35 22.30 -12.16
N VAL A 55 0.14 22.02 -10.87
CA VAL A 55 0.36 20.67 -10.33
C VAL A 55 -0.81 19.76 -10.71
N VAL A 56 -0.46 18.60 -11.29
CA VAL A 56 -1.41 17.58 -11.73
C VAL A 56 -0.95 16.20 -11.29
N GLY A 57 -1.88 15.25 -11.26
CA GLY A 57 -1.60 13.86 -10.98
C GLY A 57 -1.54 13.10 -12.30
N LEU A 58 -0.44 12.38 -12.53
CA LEU A 58 -0.31 11.46 -13.65
C LEU A 58 -0.63 10.04 -13.20
N LEU A 59 -1.61 9.41 -13.85
CA LEU A 59 -1.89 7.99 -13.66
C LEU A 59 -0.65 7.14 -13.96
N CYS A 60 -0.27 6.31 -13.00
CA CYS A 60 0.87 5.41 -13.12
C CYS A 60 0.58 4.03 -12.51
N THR A 61 1.29 3.02 -13.02
CA THR A 61 1.15 1.64 -12.55
C THR A 61 2.35 1.29 -11.68
N PRO A 62 2.17 0.89 -10.40
CA PRO A 62 3.29 0.40 -9.59
C PRO A 62 3.85 -0.89 -10.20
N VAL A 63 5.17 -1.10 -10.09
CA VAL A 63 5.83 -2.29 -10.65
C VAL A 63 6.71 -2.99 -9.64
N ALA A 64 7.50 -2.22 -8.90
CA ALA A 64 8.44 -2.75 -7.93
C ALA A 64 8.65 -1.75 -6.80
N GLN A 65 9.16 -2.27 -5.69
CA GLN A 65 9.55 -1.46 -4.56
C GLN A 65 10.95 -1.85 -4.13
N ARG A 66 11.78 -0.84 -3.86
CA ARG A 66 13.12 -1.02 -3.29
C ARG A 66 13.38 0.01 -2.21
N PHE A 67 14.51 -0.13 -1.53
CA PHE A 67 14.96 0.81 -0.51
C PHE A 67 16.32 1.39 -0.91
N ASP A 68 16.56 2.66 -0.63
CA ASP A 68 17.90 3.24 -0.75
C ASP A 68 18.78 2.90 0.47
N SER A 69 20.04 3.37 0.45
CA SER A 69 21.00 3.17 1.55
C SER A 69 20.56 3.80 2.87
N ALA A 70 19.65 4.78 2.84
CA ALA A 70 19.08 5.43 4.00
C ALA A 70 17.72 4.82 4.41
N TRP A 71 17.36 3.65 3.83
CA TRP A 71 16.10 2.95 4.07
C TRP A 71 14.84 3.75 3.69
N ASN A 72 14.96 4.72 2.79
CA ASN A 72 13.77 5.36 2.22
C ASN A 72 13.14 4.43 1.18
N ARG A 73 11.81 4.33 1.21
CA ARG A 73 11.03 3.54 0.25
C ARG A 73 11.04 4.23 -1.11
N ILE A 74 11.56 3.54 -2.12
CA ILE A 74 11.52 3.94 -3.53
C ILE A 74 10.52 3.06 -4.26
N ASN A 75 9.52 3.68 -4.88
CA ASN A 75 8.52 3.01 -5.68
C ASN A 75 8.91 3.14 -7.15
N GLU A 76 8.99 2.03 -7.86
CA GLU A 76 9.13 2.01 -9.31
C GLU A 76 7.74 1.91 -9.92
N VAL A 77 7.41 2.89 -10.76
CA VAL A 77 6.14 3.00 -11.45
C VAL A 77 6.37 3.05 -12.95
N ASP A 78 5.48 2.43 -13.71
CA ASP A 78 5.45 2.52 -15.16
C ASP A 78 4.53 3.68 -15.56
N LEU A 79 5.09 4.58 -16.36
CA LEU A 79 4.42 5.77 -16.87
C LEU A 79 4.01 5.54 -18.33
N PRO A 80 2.77 5.87 -18.71
CA PRO A 80 2.32 5.75 -20.10
C PRO A 80 3.06 6.78 -20.96
N VAL A 81 3.65 6.34 -22.07
CA VAL A 81 4.25 7.24 -23.06
C VAL A 81 3.30 7.42 -24.23
N LYS A 82 3.31 8.61 -24.84
CA LYS A 82 2.56 8.83 -26.08
C LYS A 82 3.13 7.99 -27.23
N ASP A 83 2.22 7.49 -28.06
CA ASP A 83 2.40 7.01 -29.45
C ASP A 83 2.55 5.50 -29.66
N GLU A 84 2.61 4.67 -28.62
CA GLU A 84 2.58 3.20 -28.77
C GLU A 84 1.74 2.58 -27.65
N ALA A 85 0.73 1.79 -28.02
CA ALA A 85 0.07 0.91 -27.06
C ALA A 85 1.15 -0.02 -26.49
N ASP A 86 1.16 -0.20 -25.16
CA ASP A 86 2.09 -1.07 -24.42
C ASP A 86 3.53 -0.55 -24.21
N CYS A 87 3.82 0.71 -24.51
CA CYS A 87 5.12 1.34 -24.18
C CYS A 87 5.06 2.15 -22.89
N TYR A 88 5.74 1.65 -21.86
CA TYR A 88 5.87 2.30 -20.56
C TYR A 88 7.31 2.70 -20.28
N ILE A 89 7.49 3.86 -19.64
CA ILE A 89 8.79 4.25 -19.07
C ILE A 89 8.76 4.00 -17.57
N ARG A 90 9.75 3.25 -17.08
CA ARG A 90 9.96 3.09 -15.66
C ARG A 90 10.46 4.38 -15.02
N HIS A 91 9.82 4.76 -13.94
CA HIS A 91 10.13 5.95 -13.16
C HIS A 91 10.24 5.58 -11.68
N SER A 92 11.29 6.05 -11.03
CA SER A 92 11.46 5.87 -9.59
C SER A 92 10.97 7.13 -8.87
N ALA A 93 10.07 6.96 -7.90
CA ALA A 93 9.50 8.03 -7.11
C ALA A 93 9.51 7.71 -5.60
N TYR A 94 9.75 8.72 -4.79
CA TYR A 94 9.54 8.65 -3.34
C TYR A 94 8.04 8.70 -3.02
N ARG A 95 7.69 8.25 -1.81
CA ARG A 95 6.29 8.12 -1.38
C ARG A 95 5.52 9.44 -1.35
N ASP A 96 6.19 10.55 -1.05
CA ASP A 96 5.64 11.90 -1.00
C ASP A 96 5.36 12.50 -2.38
N GLN A 97 5.97 11.94 -3.43
CA GLN A 97 5.70 12.28 -4.82
C GLN A 97 4.49 11.52 -5.39
N LEU A 98 3.89 10.62 -4.61
CA LEU A 98 2.74 9.82 -5.01
C LEU A 98 1.50 10.26 -4.21
N VAL A 99 0.49 10.72 -4.92
CA VAL A 99 -0.85 10.99 -4.38
C VAL A 99 -1.77 9.85 -4.79
N PHE A 100 -2.71 9.53 -3.93
CA PHE A 100 -3.63 8.44 -4.16
C PHE A 100 -4.98 9.04 -4.48
N ALA A 101 -5.42 8.85 -5.72
CA ALA A 101 -6.81 9.10 -6.04
C ALA A 101 -7.65 7.96 -5.45
N PRO A 102 -8.80 8.27 -4.83
CA PRO A 102 -9.74 7.24 -4.42
C PRO A 102 -10.06 6.35 -5.63
N PRO A 103 -9.97 5.02 -5.50
CA PRO A 103 -10.05 4.13 -6.64
C PRO A 103 -11.45 4.16 -7.27
N THR A 104 -11.51 4.10 -8.60
CA THR A 104 -12.75 3.92 -9.39
C THR A 104 -13.21 2.46 -9.47
N GLN A 105 -12.38 1.51 -9.01
CA GLN A 105 -12.66 0.07 -8.96
C GLN A 105 -12.24 -0.52 -7.61
N HIS A 106 -13.08 -1.40 -7.05
CA HIS A 106 -13.05 -1.83 -5.65
C HIS A 106 -12.47 -3.25 -5.47
N SER A 107 -11.90 -3.52 -4.29
CA SER A 107 -11.12 -4.72 -3.97
C SER A 107 -11.89 -6.04 -4.02
N ASP A 108 -11.18 -7.08 -4.46
CA ASP A 108 -11.53 -8.51 -4.43
C ASP A 108 -11.82 -8.98 -2.99
N LEU A 109 -12.92 -9.73 -2.78
CA LEU A 109 -13.25 -10.39 -1.50
C LEU A 109 -12.09 -11.25 -0.98
N SER A 110 -11.20 -11.69 -1.86
CA SER A 110 -10.01 -12.44 -1.48
C SER A 110 -9.01 -11.61 -0.67
N VAL A 111 -8.93 -10.30 -0.86
CA VAL A 111 -7.92 -9.47 -0.16
C VAL A 111 -8.26 -9.34 1.33
N ALA A 112 -9.53 -9.11 1.65
CA ALA A 112 -9.98 -9.03 3.03
C ALA A 112 -9.85 -10.36 3.79
N ALA A 113 -10.14 -11.49 3.13
CA ALA A 113 -9.93 -12.81 3.72
C ALA A 113 -8.43 -13.13 3.92
N ARG A 114 -7.56 -12.77 2.95
CA ARG A 114 -6.09 -12.87 3.08
C ARG A 114 -5.59 -11.99 4.22
N GLN A 115 -6.11 -10.76 4.35
CA GLN A 115 -5.75 -9.84 5.42
C GLN A 115 -6.15 -10.41 6.79
N ALA A 116 -7.41 -10.86 6.94
CA ALA A 116 -7.89 -11.46 8.18
C ALA A 116 -7.05 -12.69 8.57
N LEU A 117 -6.73 -13.55 7.60
CA LEU A 117 -5.88 -14.72 7.83
C LEU A 117 -4.45 -14.30 8.22
N ALA A 118 -3.88 -13.30 7.56
CA ALA A 118 -2.55 -12.78 7.89
C ALA A 118 -2.51 -12.20 9.31
N LEU A 119 -3.49 -11.38 9.69
CA LEU A 119 -3.60 -10.79 11.02
C LEU A 119 -3.76 -11.85 12.11
N VAL A 120 -4.67 -12.82 11.92
CA VAL A 120 -4.86 -13.94 12.87
C VAL A 120 -3.58 -14.78 12.98
N THR A 121 -2.95 -15.09 11.85
CA THR A 121 -1.72 -15.91 11.83
C THR A 121 -0.57 -15.20 12.52
N PHE A 122 -0.41 -13.90 12.26
CA PHE A 122 0.62 -13.09 12.90
C PHE A 122 0.38 -12.92 14.40
N ARG A 123 -0.85 -12.65 14.83
CA ARG A 123 -1.21 -12.60 16.26
C ARG A 123 -0.87 -13.89 17.00
N ARG A 124 -1.23 -15.04 16.42
CA ARG A 124 -0.91 -16.37 16.96
C ARG A 124 0.59 -16.58 17.08
N TRP A 125 1.32 -16.24 16.03
CA TRP A 125 2.76 -16.36 16.01
C TRP A 125 3.41 -15.46 17.06
N ARG A 126 3.00 -14.18 17.16
CA ARG A 126 3.47 -13.24 18.20
C ARG A 126 3.26 -13.81 19.60
N SER A 127 2.08 -14.37 19.85
CA SER A 127 1.73 -14.99 21.14
C SER A 127 2.62 -16.20 21.43
N ALA A 128 2.84 -17.07 20.43
CA ALA A 128 3.68 -18.27 20.57
C ALA A 128 5.16 -17.97 20.83
N VAL A 129 5.71 -16.91 20.20
CA VAL A 129 7.12 -16.51 20.37
C VAL A 129 7.33 -15.50 21.51
N GLY A 130 6.27 -15.04 22.17
CA GLY A 130 6.33 -14.06 23.25
C GLY A 130 6.58 -12.61 22.81
N LEU A 131 6.40 -12.27 21.53
CA LEU A 131 6.58 -10.92 21.00
C LEU A 131 5.36 -10.04 21.34
N GLN A 132 5.36 -9.48 22.55
CA GLN A 132 4.30 -8.60 23.04
C GLN A 132 4.78 -7.14 23.05
N MET A 133 4.09 -6.30 22.28
CA MET A 133 4.35 -4.86 22.19
C MET A 133 3.03 -4.14 21.92
N GLU A 134 2.74 -3.11 22.70
CA GLU A 134 1.54 -2.28 22.56
C GLU A 134 1.44 -1.65 21.16
N GLU A 135 2.57 -1.30 20.55
CA GLU A 135 2.62 -0.76 19.20
C GLU A 135 2.18 -1.75 18.13
N LEU A 136 2.50 -3.04 18.31
CA LEU A 136 2.08 -4.09 17.39
C LEU A 136 0.60 -4.42 17.57
N ASP A 137 0.08 -4.32 18.79
CA ASP A 137 -1.36 -4.45 19.06
C ASP A 137 -2.13 -3.28 18.45
N SER A 138 -1.64 -2.05 18.63
CA SER A 138 -2.21 -0.85 18.03
C SER A 138 -2.22 -0.90 16.51
N LEU A 139 -1.11 -1.34 15.89
CA LEU A 139 -1.05 -1.57 14.45
C LEU A 139 -2.08 -2.61 14.02
N GLU A 140 -2.17 -3.73 14.73
CA GLU A 140 -3.11 -4.79 14.39
C GLU A 140 -4.55 -4.29 14.43
N ASP A 141 -4.94 -3.56 15.48
CA ASP A 141 -6.26 -2.96 15.62
C ASP A 141 -6.55 -1.99 14.46
N HIS A 142 -5.58 -1.13 14.12
CA HIS A 142 -5.68 -0.20 13.01
C HIS A 142 -5.87 -0.90 11.66
N LEU A 143 -5.12 -1.97 11.40
CA LEU A 143 -5.26 -2.76 10.17
C LEU A 143 -6.60 -3.48 10.13
N TRP A 144 -7.10 -3.99 11.25
CA TRP A 144 -8.40 -4.62 11.29
C TRP A 144 -9.57 -3.65 11.07
N GLU A 145 -9.44 -2.38 11.47
CA GLU A 145 -10.51 -1.38 11.26
C GLU A 145 -10.79 -1.14 9.78
N TYR A 146 -9.77 -1.30 8.92
CA TYR A 146 -9.90 -1.18 7.46
C TYR A 146 -11.11 -1.93 6.90
N LEU A 147 -11.37 -3.15 7.38
CA LEU A 147 -12.49 -3.99 6.91
C LEU A 147 -13.88 -3.36 7.12
N THR A 148 -13.96 -2.29 7.92
CA THR A 148 -15.18 -1.55 8.25
C THR A 148 -15.12 -0.08 7.83
N VAL A 149 -14.02 0.37 7.22
CA VAL A 149 -13.84 1.76 6.78
C VAL A 149 -14.79 2.11 5.64
N THR A 150 -15.20 3.38 5.60
CA THR A 150 -16.07 3.95 4.57
C THR A 150 -15.31 5.01 3.80
N SER A 151 -15.79 5.40 2.62
CA SER A 151 -15.21 6.54 1.88
C SER A 151 -15.20 7.83 2.72
N GLU A 152 -16.18 8.01 3.60
CA GLU A 152 -16.28 9.16 4.51
C GLU A 152 -15.27 9.06 5.68
N THR A 153 -15.06 7.86 6.23
CA THR A 153 -14.16 7.66 7.39
C THR A 153 -12.72 7.37 7.00
N PHE A 154 -12.47 7.09 5.73
CA PHE A 154 -11.19 6.66 5.19
C PHE A 154 -10.04 7.60 5.55
N ARG A 155 -10.23 8.90 5.32
CA ARG A 155 -9.19 9.89 5.57
C ARG A 155 -8.78 9.93 7.04
N SER A 156 -9.76 10.01 7.94
CA SER A 156 -9.52 10.04 9.37
C SER A 156 -8.85 8.77 9.86
N TRP A 157 -9.25 7.60 9.34
CA TRP A 157 -8.59 6.35 9.65
C TRP A 157 -7.14 6.36 9.14
N PHE A 158 -6.94 6.65 7.85
CA PHE A 158 -5.62 6.60 7.19
C PHE A 158 -4.60 7.54 7.85
N GLU A 159 -5.01 8.73 8.27
CA GLU A 159 -4.11 9.71 8.88
C GLU A 159 -3.81 9.45 10.37
N ARG A 160 -4.60 8.60 11.04
CA ARG A 160 -4.49 8.36 12.49
C ARG A 160 -3.26 7.56 12.88
N ASP A 161 -2.75 6.74 11.97
CA ASP A 161 -1.73 5.75 12.31
C ASP A 161 -0.34 6.12 11.75
N PRO A 162 0.70 6.17 12.60
CA PRO A 162 2.05 6.60 12.19
C PRO A 162 2.73 5.62 11.22
N PHE A 163 2.30 4.36 11.16
CA PHE A 163 2.86 3.34 10.27
C PHE A 163 2.54 3.60 8.80
N THR A 164 1.61 4.51 8.48
CA THR A 164 1.25 4.90 7.10
C THR A 164 2.28 5.80 6.41
N ARG A 165 3.11 6.52 7.18
CA ARG A 165 4.04 7.54 6.65
C ARG A 165 5.49 7.08 6.71
N ARG A 166 5.96 6.73 7.90
CA ARG A 166 7.32 6.25 8.18
C ARG A 166 7.37 5.78 9.63
N TRP A 167 8.01 4.64 9.89
CA TRP A 167 8.20 4.16 11.25
C TRP A 167 9.10 5.12 12.02
N PRO A 168 8.65 5.67 13.17
CA PRO A 168 9.49 6.50 14.02
C PRO A 168 10.75 5.74 14.44
N ASP A 169 11.91 6.40 14.50
CA ASP A 169 13.19 5.75 14.87
C ASP A 169 13.14 5.14 16.27
N SER A 170 12.39 5.76 17.19
CA SER A 170 12.11 5.25 18.54
C SER A 170 11.35 3.92 18.50
N LEU A 171 10.40 3.78 17.58
CA LEU A 171 9.62 2.56 17.38
C LEU A 171 10.48 1.44 16.78
N GLN A 172 11.32 1.77 15.79
CA GLN A 172 12.27 0.81 15.21
C GLN A 172 13.25 0.26 16.25
N SER A 173 13.73 1.13 17.14
CA SER A 173 14.66 0.75 18.21
C SER A 173 14.01 -0.20 19.22
N ARG A 174 12.81 0.14 19.70
CA ARG A 174 12.04 -0.70 20.63
C ARG A 174 11.64 -2.05 20.01
N LEU A 175 11.24 -2.05 18.74
CA LEU A 175 10.95 -3.30 18.04
C LEU A 175 12.19 -4.18 17.94
N ARG A 176 13.35 -3.58 17.62
CA ARG A 176 14.62 -4.32 17.54
C ARG A 176 14.97 -4.98 18.87
N GLU A 177 14.81 -4.27 19.98
CA GLU A 177 15.03 -4.81 21.32
C GLU A 177 14.09 -5.97 21.63
N ALA A 178 12.77 -5.80 21.41
CA ALA A 178 11.77 -6.84 21.68
C ALA A 178 11.98 -8.09 20.82
N VAL A 179 12.27 -7.92 19.52
CA VAL A 179 12.60 -9.00 18.60
C VAL A 179 13.86 -9.75 19.05
N THR A 180 14.88 -9.02 19.47
CA THR A 180 16.14 -9.62 19.97
C THR A 180 15.89 -10.42 21.25
N ALA A 181 15.06 -9.90 22.17
CA ALA A 181 14.69 -10.58 23.41
C ALA A 181 13.93 -11.90 23.15
N CYS A 182 13.16 -11.98 22.04
CA CYS A 182 12.46 -13.19 21.62
C CYS A 182 13.34 -14.14 20.77
N HIS A 183 14.64 -13.85 20.61
CA HIS A 183 15.56 -14.59 19.74
C HIS A 183 15.11 -14.68 18.27
N LEU A 184 14.41 -13.65 17.79
CA LEU A 184 13.93 -13.57 16.42
C LEU A 184 14.89 -12.75 15.55
N ARG A 185 14.79 -12.92 14.23
CA ARG A 185 15.57 -12.13 13.25
C ARG A 185 14.83 -10.85 12.92
N TYR A 186 15.37 -9.70 13.36
CA TYR A 186 14.76 -8.38 13.12
C TYR A 186 14.33 -8.14 11.67
N PRO A 187 15.17 -8.39 10.64
CA PRO A 187 14.75 -8.17 9.25
C PRO A 187 13.52 -9.00 8.84
N ALA A 188 13.40 -10.24 9.31
CA ALA A 188 12.27 -11.11 8.98
C ALA A 188 10.98 -10.66 9.65
N VAL A 189 11.06 -10.13 10.88
CA VAL A 189 9.89 -9.59 11.59
C VAL A 189 9.40 -8.30 10.91
N VAL A 190 10.32 -7.40 10.56
CA VAL A 190 9.99 -6.20 9.78
C VAL A 190 9.33 -6.57 8.46
N GLU A 191 9.88 -7.59 7.78
CA GLU A 191 9.33 -8.08 6.52
C GLU A 191 7.87 -8.58 6.66
N GLY A 192 7.57 -9.33 7.73
CA GLY A 192 6.21 -9.78 8.01
C GLY A 192 5.25 -8.63 8.34
N ILE A 193 5.70 -7.63 9.09
CA ILE A 193 4.89 -6.43 9.40
C ILE A 193 4.62 -5.64 8.11
N ASP A 194 5.64 -5.44 7.28
CA ASP A 194 5.49 -4.78 5.98
C ASP A 194 4.53 -5.54 5.06
N ALA A 195 4.54 -6.87 5.08
CA ALA A 195 3.59 -7.69 4.34
C ALA A 195 2.15 -7.50 4.84
N LEU A 196 1.91 -7.43 6.16
CA LEU A 196 0.57 -7.13 6.72
C LEU A 196 0.04 -5.77 6.28
N ILE A 197 0.90 -4.76 6.36
CA ILE A 197 0.63 -3.39 5.92
C ILE A 197 0.34 -3.39 4.42
N SER A 198 1.15 -4.09 3.63
CA SER A 198 1.02 -4.18 2.17
C SER A 198 -0.28 -4.85 1.73
N ILE A 199 -0.70 -5.96 2.35
CA ILE A 199 -2.00 -6.59 2.05
C ILE A 199 -3.14 -5.60 2.32
N THR A 200 -3.08 -4.87 3.43
CA THR A 200 -4.12 -3.91 3.85
C THR A 200 -4.19 -2.68 2.93
N TYR A 201 -3.05 -2.03 2.68
CA TYR A 201 -2.99 -0.78 1.93
C TYR A 201 -2.86 -0.97 0.43
N GLY A 202 -2.23 -2.05 -0.04
CA GLY A 202 -2.17 -2.34 -1.46
C GLY A 202 -3.55 -2.70 -2.03
N GLY A 203 -4.45 -3.27 -1.21
CA GLY A 203 -5.88 -3.42 -1.54
C GLY A 203 -6.62 -2.08 -1.71
N LEU A 204 -6.21 -1.05 -0.98
CA LEU A 204 -6.82 0.29 -0.97
C LEU A 204 -6.34 1.20 -2.11
N PHE A 205 -5.06 1.11 -2.43
CA PHE A 205 -4.36 2.22 -3.08
C PHE A 205 -3.84 1.92 -4.49
N GLY A 206 -3.63 0.66 -4.83
CA GLY A 206 -2.87 0.29 -6.03
C GLY A 206 -3.51 -0.72 -6.95
N GLY A 207 -4.70 -1.26 -6.64
CA GLY A 207 -5.21 -2.39 -7.39
C GLY A 207 -4.24 -3.57 -7.28
N ILE A 208 -3.98 -4.05 -6.06
CA ILE A 208 -3.27 -5.31 -5.91
C ILE A 208 -3.99 -6.36 -6.77
N GLU A 209 -3.30 -6.78 -7.82
CA GLU A 209 -3.57 -8.03 -8.50
C GLU A 209 -3.49 -9.12 -7.44
N SER A 210 -4.44 -10.06 -7.45
CA SER A 210 -4.57 -11.09 -6.41
C SER A 210 -3.22 -11.75 -6.04
N ASP A 211 -2.32 -11.88 -7.02
CA ASP A 211 -0.95 -12.38 -6.91
C ASP A 211 -0.06 -11.63 -5.91
N TRP A 212 -0.15 -10.30 -5.78
CA TRP A 212 0.70 -9.55 -4.83
C TRP A 212 0.25 -9.75 -3.39
N SER A 213 -1.05 -9.69 -3.10
CA SER A 213 -1.54 -10.03 -1.75
C SER A 213 -1.31 -11.50 -1.39
N LEU A 214 -1.32 -12.41 -2.38
CA LEU A 214 -0.93 -13.80 -2.19
C LEU A 214 0.57 -13.92 -1.87
N HIS A 215 1.42 -13.17 -2.57
CA HIS A 215 2.84 -13.11 -2.30
C HIS A 215 3.13 -12.60 -0.88
N ASP A 216 2.49 -11.50 -0.46
CA ASP A 216 2.64 -10.97 0.90
C ASP A 216 2.06 -11.90 1.96
N LEU A 217 0.94 -12.59 1.69
CA LEU A 217 0.42 -13.63 2.58
C LEU A 217 1.42 -14.77 2.76
N ASN A 218 2.07 -15.20 1.66
CA ASN A 218 3.13 -16.21 1.71
C ASN A 218 4.34 -15.73 2.52
N ARG A 219 4.69 -14.44 2.48
CA ARG A 219 5.76 -13.86 3.32
C ARG A 219 5.40 -13.93 4.81
N VAL A 220 4.15 -13.63 5.16
CA VAL A 220 3.65 -13.83 6.52
C VAL A 220 3.75 -15.31 6.91
N PHE A 221 3.31 -16.23 6.05
CA PHE A 221 3.37 -17.66 6.35
C PHE A 221 4.80 -18.18 6.48
N ALA A 222 5.73 -17.70 5.66
CA ALA A 222 7.14 -18.04 5.77
C ALA A 222 7.69 -17.65 7.15
N LEU A 223 7.38 -16.44 7.63
CA LEU A 223 7.74 -15.97 8.97
C LEU A 223 7.14 -16.84 10.08
N THR A 224 5.86 -17.19 9.96
CA THR A 224 5.12 -17.84 11.05
C THR A 224 5.21 -19.37 11.08
N SER A 225 5.65 -20.00 9.98
CA SER A 225 5.58 -21.45 9.72
C SER A 225 6.20 -22.34 10.79
N SER A 226 7.19 -21.84 11.54
CA SER A 226 7.86 -22.59 12.61
C SER A 226 7.01 -22.78 13.87
N GLN A 227 5.98 -21.95 14.06
CA GLN A 227 5.13 -21.95 15.26
C GLN A 227 3.63 -22.05 14.95
N VAL A 228 3.20 -21.59 13.77
CA VAL A 228 1.79 -21.56 13.38
C VAL A 228 1.63 -22.26 12.04
N ARG A 229 0.76 -23.27 12.02
CA ARG A 229 0.30 -23.88 10.76
C ARG A 229 -0.74 -22.99 10.12
N ALA A 230 -0.36 -22.30 9.06
CA ALA A 230 -1.29 -21.63 8.17
C ALA A 230 -1.79 -22.60 7.08
N PRO A 231 -3.04 -22.45 6.60
CA PRO A 231 -3.48 -23.15 5.40
C PRO A 231 -2.72 -22.64 4.16
N SER A 232 -2.67 -23.41 3.07
CA SER A 232 -2.01 -22.95 1.85
C SER A 232 -2.64 -21.66 1.32
N ALA A 233 -1.82 -20.71 0.90
CA ALA A 233 -2.28 -19.50 0.21
C ALA A 233 -3.00 -19.85 -1.12
N ASP A 234 -2.75 -21.04 -1.68
CA ASP A 234 -3.40 -21.53 -2.90
C ASP A 234 -4.93 -21.59 -2.80
N LEU A 235 -5.47 -21.71 -1.59
CA LEU A 235 -6.91 -21.66 -1.34
C LEU A 235 -7.56 -20.34 -1.78
N PHE A 236 -6.76 -19.29 -1.92
CA PHE A 236 -7.22 -17.96 -2.30
C PHE A 236 -6.95 -17.62 -3.78
N VAL A 237 -6.39 -18.54 -4.58
CA VAL A 237 -6.05 -18.31 -6.00
C VAL A 237 -7.29 -18.21 -6.88
N HIS A 238 -8.42 -18.81 -6.46
CA HIS A 238 -9.67 -18.85 -7.24
C HIS A 238 -10.83 -18.06 -6.61
N SER A 239 -10.55 -17.27 -5.57
CA SER A 239 -11.55 -16.39 -4.95
C SER A 239 -12.00 -15.33 -5.96
N LEU A 240 -13.25 -15.41 -6.41
CA LEU A 240 -13.80 -14.51 -7.43
C LEU A 240 -14.47 -13.28 -6.80
N TRP A 241 -14.40 -12.19 -7.58
CA TRP A 241 -15.05 -10.89 -7.42
C TRP A 241 -16.53 -10.98 -7.02
N ILE A 242 -16.94 -10.20 -6.00
CA ILE A 242 -18.35 -9.89 -5.76
C ILE A 242 -18.50 -8.37 -5.73
N ASP A 243 -19.49 -7.92 -6.49
CA ASP A 243 -19.68 -6.56 -6.94
C ASP A 243 -20.26 -5.63 -5.86
N LYS A 244 -19.94 -4.32 -5.97
CA LYS A 244 -20.62 -3.12 -5.38
C LYS A 244 -20.26 -2.57 -3.99
N ASP A 245 -19.41 -3.19 -3.16
CA ASP A 245 -19.15 -2.61 -1.83
C ASP A 245 -17.77 -3.00 -1.28
N TRP A 246 -16.67 -2.40 -1.78
CA TRP A 246 -15.31 -2.43 -1.18
C TRP A 246 -14.78 -3.77 -0.61
N GLY A 247 -15.33 -4.93 -1.00
CA GLY A 247 -15.14 -6.17 -0.24
C GLY A 247 -15.54 -6.07 1.25
N ARG A 248 -16.44 -5.13 1.60
CA ARG A 248 -16.92 -4.91 2.96
C ARG A 248 -17.55 -6.17 3.50
N HIS A 249 -17.00 -6.60 4.62
CA HIS A 249 -17.61 -7.64 5.42
C HIS A 249 -18.56 -7.00 6.42
N ASP A 250 -19.67 -7.69 6.67
CA ASP A 250 -20.53 -7.42 7.81
C ASP A 250 -19.66 -7.27 9.07
N PRO A 251 -19.77 -6.17 9.85
CA PRO A 251 -19.06 -6.00 11.12
C PRO A 251 -19.17 -7.21 12.04
N ALA A 252 -20.29 -7.95 12.01
CA ALA A 252 -20.43 -9.18 12.78
C ALA A 252 -19.51 -10.30 12.26
N LEU A 253 -19.29 -10.41 10.95
CA LEU A 253 -18.31 -11.33 10.37
C LEU A 253 -16.88 -10.96 10.76
N VAL A 254 -16.52 -9.67 10.68
CA VAL A 254 -15.19 -9.18 11.11
C VAL A 254 -14.97 -9.44 12.60
N ALA A 255 -15.98 -9.19 13.44
CA ALA A 255 -15.93 -9.48 14.87
C ALA A 255 -15.69 -10.98 15.15
N ARG A 256 -16.33 -11.88 14.38
CA ARG A 256 -16.09 -13.33 14.49
C ARG A 256 -14.65 -13.70 14.12
N TRP A 257 -14.07 -13.09 13.10
CA TRP A 257 -12.66 -13.33 12.73
C TRP A 257 -11.70 -12.79 13.79
N ARG A 258 -11.93 -11.59 14.30
CA ARG A 258 -11.14 -11.01 15.40
C ARG A 258 -11.21 -11.84 16.68
N ALA A 259 -12.35 -12.48 16.95
CA ALA A 259 -12.57 -13.33 18.11
C ALA A 259 -11.86 -14.68 18.02
N ILE A 260 -11.24 -15.03 16.89
CA ILE A 260 -10.41 -16.23 16.78
C ILE A 260 -9.23 -16.10 17.76
N PRO A 261 -9.06 -17.04 18.71
CA PRO A 261 -7.97 -16.96 19.68
C PRO A 261 -6.59 -16.94 19.00
N GLY A 262 -5.73 -16.10 19.57
CA GLY A 262 -4.28 -16.12 19.38
C GLY A 262 -3.63 -17.34 20.02
#